data_AF-A0A7K4DUT6-F1
#
_entry.id   AF-A0A7K4DUT6-F1
#
_cell.length_a   1.000
_cell.length_b   1.000
_cell.length_c   1.000
_cell.angle_alpha   90.00
_cell.angle_beta   90.00
_cell.angle_gamma   90.00
#
_symmetry.space_group_name_H-M   'P 1'
#
loop_
_entity.id
_entity.type
_entity.pdbx_description
1 polymer ?
#
loop_
_entity_poly.entity_id
_entity_poly.type
_entity_poly.pdbx_seq_one_letter_code
_entity_poly.pdbx_strand_id
1 'polypeptide(L)'
;MDKNSEIIKTEIIRILNENGKIRGTELAKRVIKKVGNEKTVYREISALVESGDVEKKVHSRSHIEYELINLYESVNKQLINLHKEIEMIFNEISNFDVLNSSREFSFHERLRGIIHLIHVVQSTDGVMKLLSFYPAFKKDKMYSQINRRINDCWESIMNIITHQPEDDFLNEVLGNLRISQFGEKNLN
;
A
#
# COMPACT_ATOMS: atom_id res chain seq x y z
N MET A 1 16.08 -18.72 19.35
CA MET A 1 16.64 -17.38 19.08
C MET A 1 17.88 -17.19 19.96
N ASP A 2 18.90 -16.50 19.46
CA ASP A 2 20.12 -16.21 20.22
C ASP A 2 19.82 -15.17 21.30
N LYS A 3 20.00 -15.54 22.58
CA LYS A 3 19.73 -14.68 23.75
C LYS A 3 20.51 -13.36 23.69
N ASN A 4 21.67 -13.34 23.05
CA ASN A 4 22.44 -12.12 22.86
C ASN A 4 21.80 -11.16 21.83
N SER A 5 21.14 -11.68 20.80
CA SER A 5 20.45 -10.88 19.79
C SER A 5 19.25 -10.13 20.40
N GLU A 6 18.46 -10.79 21.25
CA GLU A 6 17.34 -10.13 21.96
C GLU A 6 17.80 -9.01 22.90
N ILE A 7 18.91 -9.22 23.61
CA ILE A 7 19.49 -8.19 24.49
C ILE A 7 19.92 -6.96 23.67
N ILE A 8 20.55 -7.18 22.52
CA ILE A 8 20.96 -6.11 21.61
C ILE A 8 19.75 -5.34 21.08
N LYS A 9 18.71 -6.04 20.59
CA LYS A 9 17.47 -5.41 20.11
C LYS A 9 16.80 -4.56 21.19
N THR A 10 16.70 -5.10 22.40
CA THR A 10 16.11 -4.40 23.55
C THR A 10 16.87 -3.11 23.87
N GLU A 11 18.21 -3.15 23.85
CA GLU A 11 19.02 -1.97 24.12
C GLU A 11 18.92 -0.92 23.00
N ILE A 12 18.84 -1.34 21.73
CA ILE A 12 18.57 -0.45 20.58
C ILE A 12 17.24 0.29 20.79
N ILE A 13 16.16 -0.47 21.07
CA ILE A 13 14.82 0.09 21.29
C ILE A 13 14.83 1.05 22.49
N ARG A 14 15.48 0.68 23.60
CA ARG A 14 15.60 1.54 24.79
C ARG A 14 16.26 2.88 24.44
N ILE A 15 17.39 2.86 23.74
CA ILE A 15 18.10 4.09 23.37
C ILE A 15 17.25 4.95 22.43
N LEU A 16 16.58 4.36 21.45
CA LEU A 16 15.70 5.09 20.55
C LEU A 16 14.48 5.68 21.28
N ASN A 17 13.92 4.96 22.25
CA ASN A 17 12.80 5.46 23.05
C ASN A 17 13.21 6.64 23.95
N GLU A 18 14.44 6.62 24.48
CA GLU A 18 14.97 7.68 25.34
C GLU A 18 15.37 8.94 24.57
N ASN A 19 15.89 8.79 23.35
CA ASN A 19 16.49 9.90 22.59
C ASN A 19 15.63 10.35 21.41
N GLY A 20 14.58 9.59 21.05
CA GLY A 20 13.86 9.76 19.80
C GLY A 20 14.79 9.51 18.60
N LYS A 21 14.78 10.44 17.66
CA LYS A 21 15.65 10.43 16.48
C LYS A 21 17.12 10.62 16.85
N ILE A 22 17.98 9.72 16.39
CA ILE A 22 19.42 9.73 16.69
C ILE A 22 20.27 9.36 15.47
N ARG A 23 21.51 9.88 15.40
CA ARG A 23 22.46 9.51 14.34
C ARG A 23 22.92 8.06 14.47
N GLY A 24 23.07 7.39 13.33
CA GLY A 24 23.45 5.97 13.28
C GLY A 24 24.77 5.63 13.95
N THR A 25 25.78 6.49 13.78
CA THR A 25 27.08 6.31 14.43
C THR A 25 26.97 6.45 15.95
N GLU A 26 26.13 7.36 16.44
CA GLU A 26 25.91 7.57 17.87
C GLU A 26 25.08 6.43 18.50
N LEU A 27 24.04 5.97 17.80
CA LEU A 27 23.25 4.79 18.22
C LEU A 27 24.15 3.57 18.36
N ALA A 28 24.91 3.23 17.31
CA ALA A 28 25.79 2.07 17.32
C ALA A 28 26.83 2.17 18.44
N LYS A 29 27.48 3.33 18.60
CA LYS A 29 28.47 3.56 19.66
C LYS A 29 27.90 3.33 21.06
N ARG A 30 26.68 3.81 21.34
CA ARG A 30 26.01 3.64 22.64
C ARG A 30 25.65 2.18 22.91
N VAL A 31 25.11 1.49 21.92
CA VAL A 31 24.75 0.07 22.03
C VAL A 31 26.01 -0.77 22.25
N ILE A 32 27.05 -0.59 21.41
CA ILE A 32 28.33 -1.31 21.50
C ILE A 32 28.97 -1.14 22.88
N LYS A 33 28.94 0.08 23.45
CA LYS A 33 29.48 0.35 24.78
C LYS A 33 28.83 -0.53 25.86
N LYS A 34 27.57 -0.94 25.70
CA LYS A 34 26.88 -1.80 26.66
C LYS A 34 26.97 -3.30 26.34
N VAL A 35 26.93 -3.70 25.06
CA VAL A 35 26.76 -5.11 24.67
C VAL A 35 27.94 -5.71 23.90
N GLY A 36 28.95 -4.91 23.54
CA GLY A 36 30.29 -5.36 23.16
C GLY A 36 30.47 -6.00 21.77
N ASN A 37 29.44 -6.17 20.95
CA ASN A 37 29.53 -6.88 19.66
C ASN A 37 29.11 -6.03 18.46
N GLU A 38 30.06 -5.28 17.89
CA GLU A 38 29.82 -4.31 16.80
C GLU A 38 29.14 -4.90 15.57
N LYS A 39 29.66 -6.00 15.01
CA LYS A 39 29.08 -6.64 13.82
C LYS A 39 27.63 -7.06 14.05
N THR A 40 27.34 -7.58 15.24
CA THR A 40 25.99 -8.01 15.59
C THR A 40 25.06 -6.82 15.80
N VAL A 41 25.54 -5.74 16.43
CA VAL A 41 24.75 -4.50 16.60
C VAL A 41 24.27 -3.95 15.26
N TYR A 42 25.16 -3.77 14.28
CA TYR A 42 24.74 -3.27 12.96
C TYR A 42 23.78 -4.23 12.24
N ARG A 43 23.96 -5.55 12.42
CA ARG A 43 23.04 -6.55 11.88
C ARG A 43 21.65 -6.43 12.51
N GLU A 44 21.57 -6.29 13.83
CA GLU A 44 20.28 -6.15 14.53
C GLU A 44 19.60 -4.81 14.26
N ILE A 45 20.36 -3.71 14.10
CA ILE A 45 19.79 -2.43 13.63
C ILE A 45 19.17 -2.63 12.24
N SER A 46 19.87 -3.32 11.33
CA SER A 46 19.34 -3.59 9.99
C SER A 46 18.09 -4.48 10.04
N ALA A 47 18.08 -5.50 10.89
CA ALA A 47 16.92 -6.37 11.08
C ALA A 47 15.70 -5.61 11.65
N LEU A 48 15.90 -4.66 12.56
CA LEU A 48 14.83 -3.81 13.09
C LEU A 48 14.29 -2.81 12.06
N VAL A 49 15.13 -2.39 11.12
CA VAL A 49 14.70 -1.58 9.97
C VAL A 49 13.91 -2.42 8.98
N GLU A 50 14.36 -3.64 8.69
CA GLU A 50 13.68 -4.58 7.81
C GLU A 50 12.32 -5.04 8.37
N SER A 51 12.20 -5.20 9.69
CA SER A 51 10.92 -5.54 10.35
C SER A 51 9.94 -4.37 10.41
N GLY A 52 10.40 -3.14 10.17
CA GLY A 52 9.57 -1.95 10.31
C GLY A 52 9.33 -1.51 11.76
N ASP A 53 10.22 -1.89 12.68
CA ASP A 53 10.21 -1.37 14.06
C ASP A 53 10.97 -0.04 14.17
N VAL A 54 11.96 0.16 13.29
CA VAL A 54 12.83 1.35 13.25
C VAL A 54 12.83 1.96 11.85
N GLU A 55 12.58 3.27 11.75
CA GLU A 55 12.70 4.01 10.51
C GLU A 55 14.17 4.42 10.29
N LYS A 56 14.68 4.24 9.08
CA LYS A 56 16.00 4.70 8.65
C LYS A 56 15.87 5.88 7.68
N LYS A 57 16.33 7.06 8.07
CA LYS A 57 16.39 8.26 7.21
C LYS A 57 17.82 8.48 6.73
N VAL A 58 18.04 8.41 5.42
CA VAL A 58 19.36 8.62 4.80
C VAL A 58 19.41 10.01 4.17
N HIS A 59 20.20 10.90 4.74
CA HIS A 59 20.46 12.23 4.17
C HIS A 59 21.74 12.22 3.31
N SER A 60 22.75 11.45 3.73
CA SER A 60 23.97 11.17 2.97
C SER A 60 24.60 9.86 3.45
N ARG A 61 25.65 9.37 2.77
CA ARG A 61 26.38 8.16 3.21
C ARG A 61 26.94 8.28 4.64
N SER A 62 27.26 9.50 5.09
CA SER A 62 27.78 9.78 6.43
C SER A 62 26.72 10.27 7.42
N HIS A 63 25.51 10.61 6.94
CA HIS A 63 24.43 11.13 7.76
C HIS A 63 23.18 10.26 7.61
N ILE A 64 23.10 9.27 8.49
CA ILE A 64 21.96 8.35 8.62
C ILE A 64 21.36 8.54 10.01
N GLU A 65 20.04 8.59 10.08
CA GLU A 65 19.27 8.74 11.31
C GLU A 65 18.34 7.54 11.50
N TYR A 66 18.14 7.16 12.76
CA TYR A 66 17.21 6.10 13.17
C TYR A 66 16.24 6.62 14.21
N GLU A 67 15.00 6.12 14.16
CA GLU A 67 13.90 6.51 15.04
C GLU A 67 12.93 5.33 15.17
N LEU A 68 12.27 5.14 16.32
CA LEU A 68 11.20 4.14 16.43
C LEU A 68 10.03 4.55 15.54
N ILE A 69 9.42 3.58 14.85
CA ILE A 69 8.26 3.86 14.02
C ILE A 69 7.05 4.18 14.90
N ASN A 70 6.48 5.37 14.70
CA ASN A 70 5.18 5.71 15.25
C ASN A 70 4.08 5.03 14.40
N LEU A 71 3.54 3.92 14.91
CA LEU A 71 2.51 3.14 14.21
C LEU A 71 1.28 4.00 13.84
N TYR A 72 0.85 4.91 14.72
CA TYR A 72 -0.30 5.76 14.45
C TYR A 72 -0.03 6.72 13.28
N GLU A 73 1.13 7.38 13.29
CA GLU A 73 1.53 8.28 12.22
C GLU A 73 1.73 7.54 10.89
N SER A 74 2.34 6.35 10.94
CA SER A 74 2.55 5.49 9.78
C SER A 74 1.22 5.05 9.15
N VAL A 75 0.30 4.53 9.97
CA VAL A 75 -1.06 4.14 9.54
C VAL A 75 -1.79 5.32 8.93
N ASN A 76 -1.81 6.47 9.62
CA ASN A 76 -2.46 7.67 9.13
C ASN A 76 -1.89 8.11 7.78
N LYS A 77 -0.56 8.16 7.64
CA LYS A 77 0.11 8.53 6.38
C LYS A 77 -0.24 7.58 5.23
N GLN A 78 -0.27 6.28 5.49
CA GLN A 78 -0.67 5.28 4.49
C GLN A 78 -2.12 5.46 4.06
N LEU A 79 -3.04 5.65 5.01
CA LEU A 79 -4.44 5.90 4.69
C LEU A 79 -4.64 7.23 3.94
N ILE A 80 -3.90 8.30 4.27
CA ILE A 80 -3.97 9.58 3.53
C ILE A 80 -3.60 9.36 2.06
N ASN A 81 -2.55 8.57 1.81
CA ASN A 81 -2.11 8.29 0.45
C ASN A 81 -3.16 7.48 -0.32
N LEU A 82 -3.71 6.42 0.30
CA LEU A 82 -4.77 5.62 -0.30
C LEU A 82 -6.04 6.44 -0.56
N HIS A 83 -6.39 7.35 0.35
CA HIS A 83 -7.51 8.27 0.15
C HIS A 83 -7.27 9.16 -1.09
N LYS A 84 -6.07 9.72 -1.26
CA LYS A 84 -5.75 10.51 -2.45
C LYS A 84 -5.80 9.65 -3.72
N GLU A 85 -5.29 8.43 -3.66
CA GLU A 85 -5.30 7.50 -4.77
C GLU A 85 -6.72 7.17 -5.22
N ILE A 86 -7.60 6.78 -4.29
CA ILE A 86 -8.99 6.46 -4.65
C ILE A 86 -9.77 7.66 -5.17
N GLU A 87 -9.49 8.87 -4.70
CA GLU A 87 -10.06 10.11 -5.26
C GLU A 87 -9.61 10.35 -6.70
N MET A 88 -8.32 10.11 -7.01
CA MET A 88 -7.82 10.22 -8.39
C MET A 88 -8.50 9.18 -9.30
N ILE A 89 -8.63 7.94 -8.83
CA ILE A 89 -9.32 6.86 -9.55
C ILE A 89 -10.79 7.22 -9.82
N PHE A 90 -11.50 7.73 -8.81
CA PHE A 90 -12.89 8.16 -8.98
C PHE A 90 -13.03 9.26 -10.03
N ASN A 91 -12.13 10.23 -10.01
CA ASN A 91 -12.12 11.32 -11.00
C ASN A 91 -11.79 10.80 -12.40
N GLU A 92 -10.89 9.82 -12.53
CA GLU A 92 -10.59 9.17 -13.80
C GLU A 92 -11.82 8.46 -14.38
N ILE A 93 -12.55 7.70 -13.55
CA ILE A 93 -13.81 7.04 -13.94
C ILE A 93 -14.84 8.07 -14.40
N SER A 94 -15.01 9.16 -13.63
CA SER A 94 -15.96 10.22 -13.95
C SER A 94 -15.61 10.92 -15.28
N ASN A 95 -14.32 11.17 -15.51
CA ASN A 95 -13.85 11.75 -16.76
C ASN A 95 -14.05 10.79 -17.95
N PHE A 96 -13.81 9.49 -17.73
CA PHE A 96 -14.06 8.47 -18.74
C PHE A 96 -15.55 8.44 -19.14
N ASP A 97 -16.48 8.49 -18.19
CA ASP A 97 -17.92 8.52 -18.47
C ASP A 97 -18.34 9.72 -19.34
N VAL A 98 -17.84 10.92 -19.01
CA VAL A 98 -18.07 12.14 -19.80
C VAL A 98 -17.51 12.01 -21.21
N LEU A 99 -16.30 11.48 -21.36
CA LEU A 99 -15.67 11.28 -22.66
C LEU A 99 -16.40 10.20 -23.47
N ASN A 100 -16.83 9.13 -22.81
CA ASN A 100 -17.58 8.06 -23.41
C ASN A 100 -18.92 8.51 -23.98
N SER A 101 -19.56 9.48 -23.31
CA SER A 101 -20.84 10.06 -23.74
C SER A 101 -20.69 11.16 -24.82
N SER A 102 -19.52 11.81 -24.91
CA SER A 102 -19.29 12.95 -25.81
C SER A 102 -18.48 12.63 -27.06
N ARG A 103 -17.71 11.54 -27.05
CA ARG A 103 -16.92 11.06 -28.20
C ARG A 103 -17.50 9.76 -28.73
N GLU A 104 -17.38 9.57 -30.05
CA GLU A 104 -17.65 8.28 -30.67
C GLU A 104 -16.47 7.32 -30.45
N PHE A 105 -16.28 6.85 -29.21
CA PHE A 105 -15.37 5.73 -28.97
C PHE A 105 -15.88 4.48 -29.67
N SER A 106 -14.97 3.73 -30.30
CA SER A 106 -15.29 2.41 -30.82
C SER A 106 -15.59 1.44 -29.68
N PHE A 107 -16.33 0.36 -30.00
CA PHE A 107 -16.65 -0.70 -29.04
C PHE A 107 -15.42 -1.20 -28.26
N HIS A 108 -14.31 -1.46 -28.96
CA HIS A 108 -13.08 -1.97 -28.33
C HIS A 108 -12.39 -0.94 -27.44
N GLU A 109 -12.46 0.35 -27.75
CA GLU A 109 -11.92 1.40 -26.90
C GLU A 109 -12.71 1.50 -25.59
N ARG A 110 -14.03 1.44 -25.67
CA ARG A 110 -14.91 1.43 -24.49
C ARG A 110 -14.65 0.19 -23.62
N LEU A 111 -14.62 -0.98 -24.24
CA LEU A 111 -14.36 -2.26 -23.57
C LEU A 111 -13.01 -2.25 -22.84
N ARG A 112 -11.94 -1.83 -23.53
CA ARG A 112 -10.60 -1.75 -22.95
C ARG A 112 -10.54 -0.73 -21.81
N GLY A 113 -11.16 0.44 -21.97
CA GLY A 113 -11.22 1.47 -20.94
C GLY A 113 -11.89 0.96 -19.66
N ILE A 114 -13.05 0.32 -19.80
CA ILE A 114 -13.78 -0.25 -18.65
C ILE A 114 -12.97 -1.34 -17.95
N ILE A 115 -12.36 -2.27 -18.71
CA ILE A 115 -11.50 -3.31 -18.12
C ILE A 115 -10.33 -2.69 -17.36
N HIS A 116 -9.71 -1.63 -17.90
CA HIS A 116 -8.64 -0.93 -17.23
C HIS A 116 -9.10 -0.33 -15.89
N LEU A 117 -10.22 0.39 -15.88
CA LEU A 117 -10.77 1.01 -14.67
C LEU A 117 -11.11 -0.05 -13.61
N ILE A 118 -11.68 -1.19 -14.03
CA ILE A 118 -11.95 -2.34 -13.14
C ILE A 118 -10.68 -2.83 -12.46
N HIS A 119 -9.59 -3.04 -13.21
CA HIS A 119 -8.32 -3.49 -12.64
C HIS A 119 -7.72 -2.47 -11.66
N VAL A 120 -7.82 -1.18 -11.98
CA VAL A 120 -7.33 -0.10 -11.12
C VAL A 120 -8.09 -0.11 -9.78
N VAL A 121 -9.42 -0.14 -9.79
CA VAL A 121 -10.23 -0.19 -8.55
C VAL A 121 -9.98 -1.50 -7.77
N GLN A 122 -9.87 -2.65 -8.47
CA GLN A 122 -9.54 -3.94 -7.85
C GLN A 122 -8.22 -3.92 -7.10
N SER A 123 -7.20 -3.26 -7.65
CA SER A 123 -5.88 -3.14 -7.00
C SER A 123 -6.00 -2.42 -5.66
N THR A 124 -6.65 -1.25 -5.63
CA THR A 124 -6.83 -0.47 -4.40
C THR A 124 -7.74 -1.19 -3.39
N ASP A 125 -8.81 -1.85 -3.84
CA ASP A 125 -9.67 -2.67 -2.98
C ASP A 125 -8.90 -3.88 -2.39
N GLY A 126 -8.05 -4.51 -3.18
CA GLY A 126 -7.14 -5.57 -2.73
C GLY A 126 -6.22 -5.11 -1.60
N VAL A 127 -5.60 -3.93 -1.76
CA VAL A 127 -4.77 -3.31 -0.70
C VAL A 127 -5.61 -3.06 0.57
N MET A 128 -6.80 -2.49 0.43
CA MET A 128 -7.69 -2.23 1.56
C MET A 128 -8.11 -3.51 2.31
N LYS A 129 -8.32 -4.62 1.59
CA LYS A 129 -8.57 -5.94 2.19
C LYS A 129 -7.36 -6.46 2.97
N LEU A 130 -6.15 -6.30 2.43
CA LEU A 130 -4.92 -6.69 3.15
C LEU A 130 -4.73 -5.85 4.43
N LEU A 131 -5.00 -4.55 4.37
CA LEU A 131 -4.93 -3.67 5.54
C LEU A 131 -6.00 -4.00 6.59
N SER A 132 -7.12 -4.61 6.19
CA SER A 132 -8.21 -4.98 7.10
C SER A 132 -7.81 -6.00 8.18
N PHE A 133 -6.76 -6.79 7.92
CA PHE A 133 -6.21 -7.76 8.88
C PHE A 133 -5.53 -7.09 10.08
N TYR A 134 -5.25 -5.79 9.99
CA TYR A 134 -4.58 -5.03 11.03
C TYR A 134 -5.57 -4.10 11.75
N PRO A 135 -5.86 -4.32 13.05
CA PRO A 135 -6.84 -3.52 13.79
C PRO A 135 -6.56 -2.01 13.81
N ALA A 136 -5.29 -1.62 13.72
CA ALA A 136 -4.88 -0.22 13.68
C ALA A 136 -5.45 0.53 12.46
N PHE A 137 -5.50 -0.13 11.30
CA PHE A 137 -6.10 0.44 10.10
C PHE A 137 -7.62 0.41 10.16
N LYS A 138 -8.22 -0.74 10.53
CA LYS A 138 -9.68 -0.93 10.50
C LYS A 138 -10.45 0.00 11.45
N LYS A 139 -9.83 0.38 12.57
CA LYS A 139 -10.44 1.30 13.56
C LYS A 139 -10.36 2.77 13.13
N ASP A 140 -9.51 3.10 12.17
CA ASP A 140 -9.37 4.46 11.68
C ASP A 140 -10.61 4.88 10.87
N LYS A 141 -11.07 6.12 11.04
CA LYS A 141 -12.27 6.62 10.34
C LYS A 141 -12.04 6.69 8.83
N MET A 142 -10.83 7.02 8.38
CA MET A 142 -10.52 7.19 6.97
C MET A 142 -10.54 5.86 6.22
N TYR A 143 -10.28 4.74 6.90
CA TYR A 143 -10.45 3.40 6.32
C TYR A 143 -11.89 3.19 5.81
N SER A 144 -12.89 3.59 6.60
CA SER A 144 -14.30 3.50 6.17
C SER A 144 -14.64 4.44 5.01
N GLN A 145 -14.02 5.62 4.96
CA GLN A 145 -14.21 6.59 3.88
C GLN A 145 -13.65 6.07 2.57
N ILE A 146 -12.45 5.49 2.58
CA ILE A 146 -11.84 4.87 1.39
C ILE A 146 -12.71 3.72 0.88
N ASN A 147 -13.20 2.84 1.76
CA ASN A 147 -14.10 1.75 1.36
C ASN A 147 -15.40 2.26 0.74
N ARG A 148 -15.99 3.32 1.30
CA ARG A 148 -17.16 3.95 0.69
C ARG A 148 -16.83 4.47 -0.71
N ARG A 149 -15.69 5.12 -0.87
CA ARG A 149 -15.26 5.66 -2.17
C ARG A 149 -14.98 4.58 -3.20
N ILE A 150 -14.42 3.45 -2.79
CA ILE A 150 -14.27 2.25 -3.63
C ILE A 150 -15.65 1.76 -4.12
N ASN A 151 -16.66 1.71 -3.24
CA ASN A 151 -18.01 1.34 -3.64
C ASN A 151 -18.60 2.35 -4.64
N ASP A 152 -18.42 3.65 -4.41
CA ASP A 152 -18.84 4.69 -5.35
C ASP A 152 -18.16 4.49 -6.73
N CYS A 153 -16.88 4.10 -6.77
CA CYS A 153 -16.19 3.76 -8.02
C CYS A 153 -16.83 2.55 -8.73
N TRP A 154 -17.17 1.50 -7.98
CA TRP A 154 -17.84 0.32 -8.54
C TRP A 154 -19.22 0.65 -9.11
N GLU A 155 -20.01 1.46 -8.39
CA GLU A 155 -21.31 1.94 -8.87
C GLU A 155 -21.17 2.76 -10.15
N SER A 156 -20.19 3.68 -10.21
CA SER A 156 -19.92 4.47 -11.43
C SER A 156 -19.54 3.59 -12.62
N ILE A 157 -18.63 2.61 -12.44
CA ILE A 157 -18.26 1.67 -13.50
C ILE A 157 -19.47 0.87 -13.97
N MET A 158 -20.28 0.37 -13.05
CA MET A 158 -21.47 -0.41 -13.41
C MET A 158 -22.48 0.43 -14.18
N ASN A 159 -22.71 1.68 -13.76
CA ASN A 159 -23.55 2.63 -14.49
C ASN A 159 -23.03 2.86 -15.92
N ILE A 160 -21.72 3.02 -16.11
CA ILE A 160 -21.14 3.17 -17.46
C ILE A 160 -21.44 1.92 -18.30
N ILE A 161 -21.30 0.72 -17.73
CA ILE A 161 -21.56 -0.54 -18.43
C ILE A 161 -23.05 -0.68 -18.80
N THR A 162 -23.98 -0.35 -17.90
CA THR A 162 -25.42 -0.50 -18.17
C THR A 162 -25.95 0.44 -19.24
N HIS A 163 -25.28 1.57 -19.47
CA HIS A 163 -25.68 2.55 -20.49
C HIS A 163 -24.96 2.34 -21.84
N GLN A 164 -24.24 1.23 -22.01
CA GLN A 164 -23.66 0.88 -23.31
C GLN A 164 -24.76 0.49 -24.31
N PRO A 165 -24.58 0.78 -25.60
CA PRO A 165 -25.59 0.48 -26.61
C PRO A 165 -25.70 -1.02 -26.94
N GLU A 166 -24.68 -1.82 -26.65
CA GLU A 166 -24.70 -3.27 -26.89
C GLU A 166 -25.30 -4.05 -25.72
N ASP A 167 -26.33 -4.87 -26.00
CA ASP A 167 -27.01 -5.70 -24.99
C ASP A 167 -26.06 -6.71 -24.29
N ASP A 168 -25.04 -7.19 -25.01
CA ASP A 168 -24.05 -8.16 -24.52
C ASP A 168 -22.77 -7.53 -23.95
N PHE A 169 -22.70 -6.20 -23.81
CA PHE A 169 -21.46 -5.53 -23.41
C PHE A 169 -20.92 -6.02 -22.06
N LEU A 170 -21.80 -6.25 -21.08
CA LEU A 170 -21.41 -6.80 -19.77
C LEU A 170 -20.79 -8.19 -19.91
N ASN A 171 -21.33 -9.05 -20.79
CA ASN A 171 -20.80 -10.38 -21.03
C ASN A 171 -19.37 -10.32 -21.59
N GLU A 172 -19.11 -9.37 -22.47
CA GLU A 172 -17.78 -9.11 -23.04
C GLU A 172 -16.79 -8.61 -21.99
N VAL A 173 -17.20 -7.69 -21.11
CA VAL A 173 -16.38 -7.25 -19.97
C VAL A 173 -16.02 -8.45 -19.08
N LEU A 174 -17.02 -9.24 -18.67
CA LEU A 174 -16.81 -10.40 -17.80
C LEU A 174 -15.93 -11.47 -18.47
N GLY A 175 -16.11 -11.72 -19.77
CA GLY A 175 -15.30 -12.65 -20.53
C GLY A 175 -13.82 -12.26 -20.51
N ASN A 176 -13.51 -10.98 -20.69
CA ASN A 176 -12.14 -10.49 -20.70
C ASN A 176 -11.49 -10.47 -19.31
N LEU A 177 -12.26 -10.23 -18.24
CA LEU A 177 -11.76 -10.35 -16.87
C LEU A 177 -11.43 -11.80 -16.49
N ARG A 178 -12.20 -12.78 -17.00
CA ARG A 178 -11.96 -14.21 -16.77
C ARG A 178 -10.72 -14.74 -17.49
N ILE A 179 -10.36 -14.18 -18.66
CA ILE A 179 -9.16 -14.59 -19.42
C ILE A 179 -7.86 -14.32 -18.63
N SER A 180 -7.89 -13.45 -17.61
CA SER A 180 -6.76 -13.24 -16.69
C SER A 180 -6.62 -14.36 -15.63
N GLN A 181 -7.65 -15.18 -15.40
CA GLN A 181 -7.64 -16.20 -14.33
C GLN A 181 -7.37 -17.64 -14.79
N PHE A 182 -7.53 -17.96 -16.08
CA PHE A 182 -7.19 -19.28 -16.58
C PHE A 182 -6.65 -19.20 -18.01
N GLY A 183 -5.32 -19.17 -18.13
CA GLY A 183 -4.69 -19.83 -19.26
C GLY A 183 -4.96 -21.33 -19.14
N GLU A 184 -6.07 -21.82 -19.66
CA GLU A 184 -6.32 -23.26 -19.91
C GLU A 184 -5.38 -23.78 -21.00
N LYS A 185 -4.05 -23.63 -20.84
CA LYS A 185 -3.03 -24.30 -21.64
C LYS A 185 -1.74 -24.38 -20.82
N ASN A 186 -1.74 -25.26 -19.82
CA ASN A 186 -0.54 -25.93 -19.27
C ASN A 186 -0.98 -27.04 -18.30
N LEU A 187 -1.88 -27.91 -18.77
CA LEU A 187 -2.08 -29.24 -18.22
C LEU A 187 -1.91 -30.22 -19.37
N ASN A 188 -0.65 -30.58 -19.62
CA ASN A 188 -0.18 -31.84 -20.22
C ASN A 188 1.34 -31.91 -20.10
#